data_AF-A0A1A8V0C9-F1
#
_entry.id   AF-A0A1A8V0C9-F1
#
_cell.length_a   1.000
_cell.length_b   1.000
_cell.length_c   1.000
_cell.angle_alpha   90.00
_cell.angle_beta   90.00
_cell.angle_gamma   90.00
#
_symmetry.space_group_name_H-M   'P 1'
#
loop_
_entity.id
_entity.type
_entity.pdbx_description
1 polymer ?
#
loop_
_entity_poly.entity_id
_entity_poly.type
_entity_poly.pdbx_seq_one_letter_code
_entity_poly.pdbx_strand_id
1 'polypeptide(L)'
;VTESTMKFILLTAVLFCGLTSAQDVVAEDTVDTQSCFPDMCKFLKEFGAMTEKQSSMEARLKKTAYEITELKKKDATKVAFTVGLGGGQVGPFSTATTLIYKTVKTNVGNAYNPVTGIFAAPVTGIYYFTFSYHAGGEHPVSLNLIKNNEVVVGVHDHRSSGDGADNGG
;
A
#
# COMPACT_ATOMS: atom_id res chain seq x y z
N VAL A 1 -37.47 -8.06 -2.25
CA VAL A 1 -38.59 -7.25 -1.74
C VAL A 1 -38.17 -5.81 -1.85
N THR A 2 -38.60 -5.19 -2.93
CA THR A 2 -37.93 -4.11 -3.66
C THR A 2 -38.38 -2.75 -3.16
N GLU A 3 -37.54 -1.74 -3.35
CA GLU A 3 -37.71 -0.30 -3.04
C GLU A 3 -39.13 0.26 -3.32
N SER A 4 -39.83 -0.31 -4.30
CA SER A 4 -41.23 0.00 -4.63
C SER A 4 -42.23 -0.31 -3.52
N THR A 5 -42.01 -1.36 -2.71
CA THR A 5 -42.87 -1.75 -1.60
C THR A 5 -42.71 -0.79 -0.41
N MET A 6 -41.51 -0.25 -0.21
CA MET A 6 -41.22 0.72 0.85
C MET A 6 -41.80 2.11 0.54
N LYS A 7 -41.76 2.54 -0.74
CA LYS A 7 -42.42 3.78 -1.20
C LYS A 7 -43.94 3.70 -1.07
N PHE A 8 -44.54 2.52 -1.30
CA PHE A 8 -45.99 2.33 -1.18
C PHE A 8 -46.48 2.44 0.27
N ILE A 9 -45.74 1.88 1.23
CA ILE A 9 -46.08 1.95 2.66
C ILE A 9 -45.99 3.40 3.19
N LEU A 10 -44.96 4.14 2.76
CA LEU A 10 -44.80 5.56 3.11
C LEU A 10 -45.92 6.45 2.54
N LEU A 11 -46.36 6.22 1.30
CA LEU A 11 -47.49 6.96 0.72
C LEU A 11 -48.81 6.67 1.45
N THR A 12 -49.04 5.43 1.89
CA THR A 12 -50.26 5.07 2.62
C THR A 12 -50.30 5.67 4.04
N ALA A 13 -49.16 5.81 4.71
CA ALA A 13 -49.11 6.41 6.05
C ALA A 13 -49.42 7.92 6.03
N VAL A 14 -49.00 8.64 4.98
CA VAL A 14 -49.26 10.08 4.83
C VAL A 14 -50.73 10.36 4.49
N LEU A 15 -51.38 9.48 3.73
CA LEU A 15 -52.80 9.65 3.38
C LEU A 15 -53.75 9.46 4.59
N PHE A 16 -53.42 8.57 5.52
CA PHE A 16 -54.29 8.31 6.69
C PHE A 16 -54.22 9.39 7.77
N CYS A 17 -53.14 10.18 7.85
CA CYS A 17 -53.09 11.35 8.73
C CYS A 17 -53.89 12.56 8.18
N GLY A 18 -54.23 12.58 6.90
CA GLY A 18 -54.90 13.72 6.25
C GLY A 18 -56.43 13.65 6.22
N LEU A 19 -57.05 12.52 6.57
CA LEU A 19 -58.48 12.28 6.31
C LEU A 19 -59.41 12.31 7.53
N THR A 20 -58.93 12.62 8.74
CA THR A 20 -59.78 12.68 9.93
C THR A 20 -59.92 14.11 10.45
N SER A 21 -60.67 14.96 9.75
CA SER A 21 -61.49 16.05 10.32
C SER A 21 -62.12 16.90 9.22
N ALA A 22 -63.29 16.48 8.75
CA ALA A 22 -64.21 17.36 8.02
C ALA A 22 -65.64 17.03 8.43
N GLN A 23 -66.12 17.69 9.49
CA GLN A 23 -67.53 17.87 9.80
C GLN A 23 -67.71 19.19 10.56
N ASP A 24 -68.53 20.07 9.99
CA ASP A 24 -68.82 21.44 10.38
C ASP A 24 -69.41 21.60 11.79
N VAL A 25 -69.14 22.75 12.44
CA VAL A 25 -70.11 23.77 12.91
C VAL A 25 -69.57 24.62 14.08
N VAL A 26 -69.60 25.95 13.86
CA VAL A 26 -69.55 27.13 14.77
C VAL A 26 -68.21 27.54 15.41
N ALA A 27 -67.93 28.83 15.21
CA ALA A 27 -66.79 29.64 15.63
C ALA A 27 -66.58 29.71 17.15
N GLU A 28 -65.33 29.67 17.61
CA GLU A 28 -64.65 30.74 18.35
C GLU A 28 -63.16 30.40 18.50
N ASP A 29 -62.34 31.45 18.38
CA ASP A 29 -60.94 31.65 18.79
C ASP A 29 -60.14 30.42 19.31
N THR A 30 -58.99 30.11 18.68
CA THR A 30 -57.72 29.80 19.37
C THR A 30 -56.62 29.29 18.41
N VAL A 31 -55.53 30.07 18.37
CA VAL A 31 -54.11 29.68 18.29
C VAL A 31 -53.72 28.60 17.29
N ASP A 32 -52.97 29.04 16.27
CA ASP A 32 -52.19 28.23 15.32
C ASP A 32 -51.63 26.98 15.98
N THR A 33 -52.16 25.84 15.54
CA THR A 33 -51.84 24.52 16.04
C THR A 33 -50.40 24.19 15.64
N GLN A 34 -49.52 24.13 16.63
CA GLN A 34 -48.12 23.71 16.44
C GLN A 34 -48.09 22.25 15.98
N SER A 35 -48.03 22.07 14.66
CA SER A 35 -47.99 20.78 13.98
C SER A 35 -46.60 20.12 14.08
N CYS A 36 -46.24 19.66 15.27
CA CYS A 36 -45.50 18.41 15.46
C CYS A 36 -45.57 17.94 16.92
N PHE A 37 -45.71 16.63 17.14
CA PHE A 37 -45.43 16.06 18.47
C PHE A 37 -43.96 16.36 18.83
N PRO A 38 -43.68 17.01 19.97
CA PRO A 38 -42.35 17.55 20.28
C PRO A 38 -41.24 16.50 20.30
N ASP A 39 -41.57 15.26 20.64
CA ASP A 39 -40.63 14.14 20.72
C ASP A 39 -40.17 13.66 19.33
N MET A 40 -41.09 13.59 18.36
CA MET A 40 -40.78 13.22 16.98
C MET A 40 -39.93 14.30 16.28
N CYS A 41 -40.22 15.58 16.54
CA CYS A 41 -39.43 16.71 16.04
C CYS A 41 -37.98 16.67 16.54
N LYS A 42 -37.78 16.36 17.82
CA LYS A 42 -36.45 16.19 18.41
C LYS A 42 -35.70 15.03 17.76
N PHE A 43 -36.35 13.89 17.57
CA PHE A 43 -35.76 12.73 16.91
C PHE A 43 -35.32 13.02 15.46
N LEU A 44 -36.17 13.65 14.64
CA LEU A 44 -35.83 13.99 13.25
C LEU A 44 -34.62 14.93 13.17
N LYS A 45 -34.50 15.87 14.10
CA LYS A 45 -33.35 16.78 14.20
C LYS A 45 -32.06 16.03 14.54
N GLU A 46 -32.12 15.11 15.51
CA GLU A 46 -30.97 14.28 15.90
C GLU A 46 -30.58 13.28 14.79
N PHE A 47 -31.56 12.67 14.11
CA PHE A 47 -31.35 11.77 13.00
C PHE A 47 -30.74 12.48 11.78
N GLY A 48 -31.19 13.70 11.48
CA GLY A 48 -30.58 14.55 10.45
C GLY A 48 -29.12 14.85 10.76
N ALA A 49 -28.83 15.30 11.99
CA ALA A 49 -27.45 15.54 12.44
C ALA A 49 -26.59 14.26 12.42
N MET A 50 -27.17 13.10 12.73
CA MET A 50 -26.49 11.81 12.64
C MET A 50 -26.17 11.44 11.19
N THR A 51 -27.12 11.66 10.27
CA THR A 51 -26.95 11.39 8.84
C THR A 51 -25.87 12.28 8.23
N GLU A 52 -25.82 13.55 8.61
CA GLU A 52 -24.75 14.48 8.21
C GLU A 52 -23.39 14.04 8.76
N LYS A 53 -23.32 13.64 10.03
CA LYS A 53 -22.09 13.09 10.63
C LYS A 53 -21.64 11.82 9.93
N GLN A 54 -22.57 10.93 9.55
CA GLN A 54 -22.28 9.69 8.82
C GLN A 54 -21.67 9.99 7.44
N SER A 55 -22.30 10.89 6.68
CA SER A 55 -21.80 11.32 5.36
C SER A 55 -20.40 11.95 5.46
N SER A 56 -20.18 12.79 6.47
CA SER A 56 -18.87 13.39 6.76
C SER A 56 -17.81 12.33 7.08
N MET A 57 -18.16 11.33 7.89
CA MET A 57 -17.25 10.23 8.25
C MET A 57 -16.90 9.36 7.04
N GLU A 58 -17.87 9.04 6.19
CA GLU A 58 -17.63 8.28 4.96
C GLU A 58 -16.73 9.02 3.97
N ALA A 59 -16.94 10.33 3.81
CA ALA A 59 -16.08 11.17 2.98
C ALA A 59 -14.63 11.17 3.50
N ARG A 60 -14.45 11.28 4.82
CA ARG A 60 -13.13 11.21 5.46
C ARG A 60 -12.49 9.84 5.29
N LEU A 61 -13.23 8.74 5.47
CA LEU A 61 -12.72 7.38 5.28
C LEU A 61 -12.24 7.17 3.84
N LYS A 62 -13.03 7.58 2.84
CA LYS A 62 -12.63 7.52 1.43
C LYS A 62 -11.36 8.32 1.16
N LYS A 63 -11.29 9.55 1.70
CA LYS A 63 -10.11 10.42 1.56
C LYS A 63 -8.86 9.79 2.19
N THR A 64 -8.96 9.30 3.43
CA THR A 64 -7.84 8.66 4.13
C THR A 64 -7.39 7.38 3.43
N ALA A 65 -8.31 6.56 2.92
CA ALA A 65 -7.97 5.35 2.17
C ALA A 65 -7.20 5.67 0.87
N TYR A 66 -7.62 6.72 0.16
CA TYR A 66 -6.91 7.22 -1.01
C TYR A 66 -5.50 7.71 -0.66
N GLU A 67 -5.37 8.56 0.37
CA GLU A 67 -4.08 9.06 0.84
C GLU A 67 -3.14 7.94 1.27
N ILE A 68 -3.63 6.93 2.00
CA ILE A 68 -2.85 5.74 2.37
C ILE A 68 -2.36 5.00 1.12
N THR A 69 -3.20 4.90 0.09
CA THR A 69 -2.85 4.22 -1.16
C THR A 69 -1.75 4.97 -1.91
N GLU A 70 -1.85 6.29 -2.02
CA GLU A 70 -0.82 7.13 -2.64
C GLU A 70 0.50 7.13 -1.85
N LEU A 71 0.41 7.17 -0.52
CA LEU A 71 1.58 7.06 0.35
C LEU A 71 2.28 5.70 0.21
N LYS A 72 1.50 4.60 0.13
CA LYS A 72 2.06 3.26 -0.12
C LYS A 72 2.76 3.17 -1.47
N LYS A 73 2.20 3.75 -2.53
CA LYS A 73 2.87 3.83 -3.85
C LYS A 73 4.19 4.59 -3.76
N LYS A 74 4.20 5.74 -3.07
CA LYS A 74 5.41 6.55 -2.87
C LYS A 74 6.47 5.84 -2.03
N ASP A 75 6.06 5.03 -1.06
CA ASP A 75 7.02 4.27 -0.24
C ASP A 75 7.60 3.08 -1.02
N ALA A 76 6.82 2.47 -1.92
CA ALA A 76 7.28 1.41 -2.82
C ALA A 76 8.36 1.87 -3.82
N THR A 77 8.56 3.18 -4.02
CA THR A 77 9.64 3.69 -4.88
C THR A 77 10.98 3.79 -4.15
N LYS A 78 11.01 3.69 -2.82
CA LYS A 78 12.26 3.75 -2.06
C LYS A 78 12.88 2.36 -1.99
N VAL A 79 14.08 2.23 -2.52
CA VAL A 79 14.79 0.96 -2.58
C VAL A 79 16.25 1.18 -2.23
N ALA A 80 16.76 0.39 -1.30
CA ALA A 80 18.17 0.36 -0.94
C ALA A 80 18.50 -0.98 -0.30
N PHE A 81 19.62 -1.59 -0.68
CA PHE A 81 20.07 -2.83 -0.06
C PHE A 81 21.58 -2.81 0.18
N THR A 82 21.99 -3.52 1.22
CA THR A 82 23.40 -3.75 1.55
C THR A 82 23.53 -5.17 2.02
N VAL A 83 24.35 -5.94 1.32
CA VAL A 83 24.44 -7.39 1.49
C VAL A 83 25.90 -7.83 1.50
N GLY A 84 26.18 -8.94 2.17
CA GLY A 84 27.50 -9.55 2.27
C GLY A 84 27.41 -11.07 2.31
N LEU A 85 28.53 -11.74 2.05
CA LEU A 85 28.59 -13.21 2.05
C LEU A 85 28.53 -13.79 3.47
N GLY A 86 28.91 -13.00 4.50
CA GLY A 86 28.88 -13.42 5.91
C GLY A 86 30.15 -14.09 6.42
N GLY A 87 31.17 -14.22 5.56
CA GLY A 87 32.47 -14.81 5.89
C GLY A 87 32.66 -16.20 5.29
N GLY A 88 33.93 -16.63 5.24
CA GLY A 88 34.32 -17.92 4.65
C GLY A 88 34.55 -17.87 3.14
N GLN A 89 35.02 -18.99 2.61
CA GLN A 89 35.32 -19.16 1.20
C GLN A 89 34.04 -19.56 0.43
N VAL A 90 33.76 -18.88 -0.68
CA VAL A 90 32.53 -19.07 -1.47
C VAL A 90 32.79 -19.76 -2.81
N GLY A 91 33.99 -19.62 -3.38
CA GLY A 91 34.47 -20.36 -4.54
C GLY A 91 35.56 -21.39 -4.17
N PRO A 92 36.34 -21.90 -5.15
CA PRO A 92 36.26 -21.60 -6.58
C PRO A 92 35.01 -22.21 -7.23
N PHE A 93 34.58 -21.63 -8.34
CA PHE A 93 33.48 -22.14 -9.16
C PHE A 93 34.01 -22.59 -10.53
N SER A 94 33.59 -23.76 -11.00
CA SER A 94 33.93 -24.27 -12.34
C SER A 94 33.02 -23.71 -13.45
N THR A 95 31.87 -23.13 -13.07
CA THR A 95 30.90 -22.52 -13.97
C THR A 95 30.42 -21.19 -13.41
N ALA A 96 29.86 -20.35 -14.28
CA ALA A 96 29.18 -19.12 -13.86
C ALA A 96 28.13 -19.45 -12.78
N THR A 97 28.28 -18.85 -11.61
CA THR A 97 27.45 -19.13 -10.44
C THR A 97 26.95 -17.82 -9.85
N THR A 98 25.64 -17.71 -9.63
CA THR A 98 25.05 -16.55 -8.96
C THR A 98 25.48 -16.53 -7.50
N LEU A 99 26.11 -15.44 -7.07
CA LEU A 99 26.48 -15.25 -5.67
C LEU A 99 25.24 -14.94 -4.83
N ILE A 100 25.02 -15.76 -3.79
CA ILE A 100 23.95 -15.57 -2.83
C ILE A 100 24.55 -14.90 -1.58
N TYR A 101 24.36 -13.59 -1.46
CA TYR A 101 24.77 -12.82 -0.28
C TYR A 101 23.75 -13.01 0.84
N LYS A 102 24.03 -13.95 1.76
CA LYS A 102 23.11 -14.34 2.84
C LYS A 102 23.04 -13.32 3.98
N THR A 103 24.09 -12.53 4.17
CA THR A 103 24.11 -11.50 5.22
C THR A 103 23.47 -10.23 4.71
N VAL A 104 22.20 -10.01 5.05
CA VAL A 104 21.47 -8.78 4.70
C VAL A 104 21.61 -7.76 5.83
N LYS A 105 22.21 -6.60 5.55
CA LYS A 105 22.28 -5.48 6.49
C LYS A 105 21.09 -4.52 6.32
N THR A 106 20.74 -4.24 5.07
CA THR A 106 19.60 -3.39 4.69
C THR A 106 18.90 -3.99 3.48
N ASN A 107 17.57 -3.90 3.42
CA ASN A 107 16.77 -4.30 2.25
C ASN A 107 15.47 -3.48 2.18
N VAL A 108 15.59 -2.15 2.13
CA VAL A 108 14.45 -1.24 1.98
C VAL A 108 13.78 -1.54 0.63
N GLY A 109 12.45 -1.67 0.65
CA GLY A 109 11.66 -2.08 -0.52
C GLY A 109 11.67 -3.58 -0.80
N ASN A 110 12.41 -4.39 -0.03
CA ASN A 110 12.50 -5.86 -0.16
C ASN A 110 12.80 -6.36 -1.58
N ALA A 111 13.56 -5.56 -2.35
CA ALA A 111 13.85 -5.84 -3.76
C ALA A 111 15.01 -6.82 -3.96
N TYR A 112 15.86 -7.04 -2.96
CA TYR A 112 16.87 -8.10 -2.96
C TYR A 112 16.31 -9.38 -2.32
N ASN A 113 16.49 -10.51 -3.00
CA ASN A 113 16.07 -11.81 -2.50
C ASN A 113 17.29 -12.61 -1.98
N PRO A 114 17.43 -12.83 -0.65
CA PRO A 114 18.58 -13.51 -0.05
C PRO A 114 18.62 -15.02 -0.31
N VAL A 115 17.55 -15.60 -0.86
CA VAL A 115 17.53 -17.01 -1.27
C VAL A 115 18.13 -17.19 -2.66
N THR A 116 17.98 -16.20 -3.55
CA THR A 116 18.42 -16.29 -4.95
C THR A 116 19.66 -15.46 -5.27
N GLY A 117 19.98 -14.46 -4.45
CA GLY A 117 21.04 -13.48 -4.75
C GLY A 117 20.63 -12.40 -5.75
N ILE A 118 19.35 -12.34 -6.13
CA ILE A 118 18.85 -11.48 -7.20
C ILE A 118 18.20 -10.23 -6.63
N PHE A 119 18.57 -9.08 -7.18
CA PHE A 119 17.83 -7.82 -7.05
C PHE A 119 16.85 -7.67 -8.21
N ALA A 120 15.57 -7.50 -7.91
CA ALA A 120 14.54 -7.21 -8.90
C ALA A 120 14.09 -5.75 -8.77
N ALA A 121 14.34 -4.94 -9.79
CA ALA A 121 13.93 -3.54 -9.81
C ALA A 121 12.40 -3.43 -9.70
N PRO A 122 11.83 -2.86 -8.62
CA PRO A 122 10.38 -2.83 -8.43
C PRO A 122 9.68 -1.74 -9.26
N VAL A 123 10.44 -0.75 -9.75
CA VAL A 123 9.94 0.35 -10.58
C VAL A 123 10.95 0.67 -11.67
N THR A 124 10.52 1.35 -12.73
CA THR A 124 11.45 1.87 -13.74
C THR A 124 12.23 3.03 -13.15
N GLY A 125 13.56 3.04 -13.30
CA GLY A 125 14.39 4.10 -12.77
C GLY A 125 15.88 3.85 -12.98
N ILE A 126 16.68 4.75 -12.40
CA ILE A 126 18.14 4.64 -12.36
C ILE A 126 18.53 3.96 -11.05
N TYR A 127 19.41 2.98 -11.16
CA TYR A 127 19.94 2.22 -10.03
C TYR A 127 21.46 2.36 -10.00
N TYR A 128 22.00 2.50 -8.79
CA TYR A 128 23.43 2.54 -8.53
C TYR A 128 23.83 1.26 -7.82
N PHE A 129 24.83 0.57 -8.38
CA PHE A 129 25.41 -0.63 -7.79
C PHE A 129 26.89 -0.39 -7.55
N THR A 130 27.35 -0.78 -6.36
CA THR A 130 28.77 -0.90 -6.03
C THR A 130 28.96 -2.25 -5.37
N PHE A 131 30.03 -2.93 -5.73
CA PHE A 131 30.34 -4.25 -5.23
C PHE A 131 31.85 -4.38 -5.18
N SER A 132 32.35 -5.16 -4.22
CA SER A 132 33.77 -5.47 -4.13
C SER A 132 33.94 -6.94 -3.80
N TYR A 133 35.14 -7.46 -4.09
CA TYR A 133 35.53 -8.81 -3.75
C TYR A 133 36.92 -8.84 -3.12
N HIS A 134 37.15 -9.92 -2.39
CA HIS A 134 38.45 -10.37 -1.93
C HIS A 134 38.57 -11.86 -2.27
N ALA A 135 39.66 -12.23 -2.92
CA ALA A 135 39.99 -13.60 -3.27
C ALA A 135 41.47 -13.86 -3.01
N GLY A 136 41.88 -15.14 -3.04
CA GLY A 136 43.30 -15.50 -3.03
C GLY A 136 43.84 -15.63 -4.45
N GLY A 137 45.12 -15.32 -4.65
CA GLY A 137 45.79 -15.27 -5.97
C GLY A 137 46.05 -16.63 -6.65
N GLU A 138 45.77 -17.74 -5.97
CA GLU A 138 46.00 -19.10 -6.49
C GLU A 138 45.11 -19.46 -7.69
N HIS A 139 43.99 -18.74 -7.87
CA HIS A 139 43.02 -18.98 -8.93
C HIS A 139 42.62 -17.66 -9.60
N PRO A 140 42.33 -17.66 -10.92
CA PRO A 140 41.72 -16.51 -11.56
C PRO A 140 40.40 -16.17 -10.89
N VAL A 141 40.13 -14.88 -10.69
CA VAL A 141 38.91 -14.40 -10.06
C VAL A 141 38.15 -13.50 -11.02
N SER A 142 36.82 -13.62 -11.01
CA SER A 142 35.93 -12.70 -11.72
C SER A 142 34.65 -12.49 -10.93
N LEU A 143 34.22 -11.24 -10.82
CA LEU A 143 32.93 -10.86 -10.29
C LEU A 143 32.21 -9.98 -11.31
N ASN A 144 31.01 -10.40 -11.71
CA ASN A 144 30.24 -9.76 -12.76
C ASN A 144 28.89 -9.28 -12.25
N LEU A 145 28.54 -8.03 -12.55
CA LEU A 145 27.18 -7.52 -12.43
C LEU A 145 26.41 -7.85 -13.72
N ILE A 146 25.36 -8.65 -13.57
CA ILE A 146 24.54 -9.15 -14.68
C ILE A 146 23.14 -8.53 -14.59
N LYS A 147 22.65 -8.00 -15.71
CA LYS A 147 21.28 -7.53 -15.90
C LYS A 147 20.61 -8.39 -16.97
N ASN A 148 19.55 -9.11 -16.61
CA ASN A 148 18.75 -9.90 -17.56
C ASN A 148 19.61 -10.76 -18.51
N ASN A 149 20.55 -11.52 -17.95
CA ASN A 149 21.50 -12.39 -18.67
C ASN A 149 22.62 -11.70 -19.45
N GLU A 150 22.73 -10.37 -19.39
CA GLU A 150 23.82 -9.61 -20.00
C GLU A 150 24.80 -9.09 -18.93
N VAL A 151 26.11 -9.25 -19.18
CA VAL A 151 27.15 -8.67 -18.32
C VAL A 151 27.19 -7.17 -18.55
N VAL A 152 27.01 -6.39 -17.48
CA VAL A 152 27.04 -4.91 -17.52
C VAL A 152 28.40 -4.39 -17.08
N VAL A 153 28.94 -4.94 -16.00
CA VAL A 153 30.24 -4.60 -15.43
C VAL A 153 30.90 -5.88 -14.94
N GLY A 154 32.20 -6.02 -15.19
CA GLY A 154 33.01 -7.12 -14.68
C GLY A 154 34.31 -6.61 -14.12
N VAL A 155 34.73 -7.18 -13.00
CA VAL A 155 36.07 -7.03 -12.42
C VAL A 155 36.71 -8.40 -12.37
N HIS A 156 38.02 -8.46 -12.64
CA HIS A 156 38.75 -9.72 -12.67
C HIS A 156 40.20 -9.50 -12.31
N ASP A 157 40.83 -10.58 -11.85
CA ASP A 157 42.28 -10.66 -11.70
C ASP A 157 42.80 -12.01 -12.20
N HIS A 158 44.08 -12.03 -12.55
CA HIS A 158 44.77 -13.21 -13.01
C HIS A 158 45.38 -13.97 -11.85
N ARG A 159 45.47 -15.29 -12.01
CA ARG A 159 46.28 -16.11 -11.11
C ARG A 159 47.72 -15.57 -11.09
N SER A 160 48.27 -15.40 -9.90
CA SER A 160 49.68 -15.10 -9.70
C SER A 160 50.28 -16.03 -8.63
N SER A 161 51.60 -16.16 -8.62
CA SER A 161 52.35 -16.90 -7.59
C SER A 161 53.04 -15.96 -6.58
N GLY A 162 52.87 -14.65 -6.74
CA GLY A 162 53.59 -13.62 -5.98
C GLY A 162 52.70 -12.74 -5.11
N ASP A 163 51.42 -12.60 -5.48
CA ASP A 163 50.38 -12.04 -4.62
C ASP A 163 49.55 -13.15 -3.97
N GLY A 164 49.30 -13.01 -2.67
CA GLY A 164 48.44 -13.93 -1.94
C GLY A 164 46.96 -13.55 -2.02
N ALA A 165 46.65 -12.35 -2.52
CA ALA A 165 45.33 -11.76 -2.42
C ALA A 165 45.00 -10.83 -3.59
N ASP A 166 43.83 -11.09 -4.17
CA ASP A 166 43.25 -10.32 -5.27
C ASP A 166 42.04 -9.57 -4.73
N ASN A 167 42.04 -8.24 -4.89
CA ASN A 167 40.95 -7.38 -4.44
C ASN A 167 40.48 -6.51 -5.60
N GLY A 168 39.18 -6.30 -5.71
CA GLY A 168 38.62 -5.40 -6.72
C GLY A 168 37.22 -4.92 -6.36
N GLY A 169 36.74 -3.90 -7.06
CA GLY A 169 35.39 -3.33 -6.91
C GLY A 169 35.15 -2.09 -7.75
#